data_AF-A0A957M7Y7-F1
#
_entry.id   AF-A0A957M7Y7-F1
#
_cell.length_a   1.000
_cell.length_b   1.000
_cell.length_c   1.000
_cell.angle_alpha   90.00
_cell.angle_beta   90.00
_cell.angle_gamma   90.00
#
_symmetry.space_group_name_H-M   'P 1'
#
loop_
_entity.id
_entity.type
_entity.pdbx_description
1 polymer ?
#
loop_
_entity_poly.entity_id
_entity_poly.type
_entity_poly.pdbx_seq_one_letter_code
_entity_poly.pdbx_strand_id
1 'polypeptide(L)' 'TGGIVGSHLEAIAALQDRVELVAAVDQNAARVEAVCAQAGIPHAYTDAAAMLDAEQPDLVHILTPPATH' A
#
# COMPACT_ATOMS: atom_id res chain seq x y z
N THR A 1 3.03 3.07 -4.91
CA THR A 1 2.35 4.24 -5.53
C THR A 1 2.50 4.16 -7.05
N GLY A 2 2.19 5.21 -7.83
CA GLY A 2 2.45 5.22 -9.27
C GLY A 2 1.23 4.98 -10.15
N GLY A 3 1.44 4.84 -11.47
CA GLY A 3 0.37 4.99 -12.48
C GLY A 3 -0.78 3.99 -12.41
N ILE A 4 -0.59 2.84 -11.76
CA ILE A 4 -1.63 1.79 -11.61
C ILE A 4 -2.30 1.79 -10.24
N VAL A 5 -1.82 2.57 -9.26
CA VAL A 5 -2.30 2.46 -7.87
C VAL A 5 -3.80 2.71 -7.75
N GLY A 6 -4.34 3.63 -8.57
CA GLY A 6 -5.77 3.97 -8.54
C GLY A 6 -6.68 2.79 -8.85
N SER A 7 -6.44 2.06 -9.94
CA SER A 7 -7.28 0.91 -10.31
C SER A 7 -7.18 -0.24 -9.31
N HIS A 8 -6.03 -0.41 -8.66
CA HIS A 8 -5.88 -1.41 -7.60
C HIS A 8 -6.62 -1.01 -6.31
N LEU A 9 -6.58 0.26 -5.91
CA LEU A 9 -7.35 0.73 -4.76
C LEU A 9 -8.85 0.61 -5.00
N GLU A 10 -9.34 0.91 -6.21
CA GLU A 10 -10.74 0.69 -6.58
C GLU A 10 -11.14 -0.79 -6.47
N ALA A 11 -10.30 -1.70 -6.97
CA ALA A 11 -10.55 -3.13 -6.87
C ALA A 11 -10.53 -3.63 -5.42
N ILE A 12 -9.61 -3.12 -4.58
CA ILE A 12 -9.53 -3.46 -3.16
C ILE A 12 -10.74 -2.93 -2.39
N ALA A 13 -11.20 -1.72 -2.69
CA ALA A 13 -12.38 -1.14 -2.06
C ALA A 13 -13.65 -1.97 -2.34
N ALA A 14 -13.73 -2.64 -3.50
CA ALA A 14 -14.80 -3.59 -3.81
C ALA A 14 -14.75 -4.90 -3.00
N LEU A 15 -13.66 -5.13 -2.25
CA LEU A 15 -13.42 -6.30 -1.39
C LEU A 15 -13.32 -5.94 0.10
N GLN A 16 -13.76 -4.75 0.51
CA GLN A 16 -13.61 -4.21 1.87
C GLN A 16 -14.25 -5.08 2.98
N ASP A 17 -15.16 -5.99 2.62
CA ASP A 17 -15.74 -6.99 3.51
C ASP A 17 -14.81 -8.17 3.80
N ARG A 18 -13.69 -8.28 3.07
CA ARG A 18 -12.74 -9.39 3.11
C ARG A 18 -11.31 -8.97 3.40
N VAL A 19 -10.96 -7.71 3.16
CA VAL A 19 -9.61 -7.19 3.36
C VAL A 19 -9.64 -5.83 4.04
N GLU A 20 -8.66 -5.60 4.89
CA GLU A 20 -8.39 -4.31 5.51
C GLU A 20 -7.01 -3.83 5.05
N LEU A 21 -6.91 -2.57 4.64
CA LEU A 21 -5.63 -1.96 4.29
C LEU A 21 -5.01 -1.36 5.55
N VAL A 22 -4.01 -2.04 6.11
CA VAL A 22 -3.33 -1.62 7.35
C VAL A 22 -2.15 -0.67 7.10
N ALA A 23 -1.45 -0.83 5.98
CA ALA A 23 -0.30 0.01 5.66
C ALA A 23 -0.01 0.10 4.16
N ALA A 24 0.74 1.12 3.76
CA ALA A 24 1.35 1.21 2.43
C ALA A 24 2.82 1.63 2.53
N VAL A 25 3.60 1.24 1.53
CA VAL A 25 5.03 1.55 1.42
C VAL A 25 5.40 2.08 0.05
N ASP A 26 6.25 3.11 0.01
CA ASP A 26 6.93 3.60 -1.18
C ASP A 26 8.21 4.34 -0.79
N GLN A 27 9.28 4.23 -1.58
CA GLN A 27 10.54 4.95 -1.30
C GLN A 27 10.35 6.48 -1.28
N ASN A 28 9.30 7.00 -1.93
CA ASN A 28 8.95 8.41 -1.90
C ASN A 28 7.85 8.71 -0.86
N ALA A 29 8.23 9.33 0.24
CA ALA A 29 7.33 9.70 1.35
C ALA A 29 6.07 10.45 0.89
N ALA A 30 6.22 11.50 0.08
CA ALA A 30 5.09 12.32 -0.36
C ALA A 30 4.08 11.52 -1.19
N ARG A 31 4.54 10.53 -1.97
CA ARG A 31 3.64 9.68 -2.75
C ARG A 31 2.87 8.70 -1.88
N VAL A 32 3.53 8.04 -0.92
CA VAL A 32 2.85 7.09 -0.03
C VAL A 32 1.87 7.80 0.90
N GLU A 33 2.23 8.97 1.43
CA GLU A 33 1.35 9.80 2.25
C GLU A 33 0.08 10.21 1.48
N ALA A 34 0.22 10.65 0.22
CA ALA A 34 -0.92 11.01 -0.62
C ALA A 34 -1.86 9.81 -0.87
N VAL A 35 -1.30 8.63 -1.12
CA VAL A 35 -2.07 7.40 -1.30
C VAL A 35 -2.79 7.00 -0.02
N CYS A 36 -2.09 7.03 1.13
CA CYS A 36 -2.70 6.71 2.41
C CYS A 36 -3.86 7.65 2.75
N ALA A 37 -3.67 8.96 2.55
CA ALA A 37 -4.72 9.95 2.75
C ALA A 37 -5.93 9.74 1.83
N GLN A 38 -5.70 9.39 0.56
CA GLN A 38 -6.77 9.13 -0.41
C GLN A 38 -7.56 7.86 -0.07
N ALA A 39 -6.88 6.80 0.36
CA ALA A 39 -7.47 5.48 0.56
C ALA A 39 -7.86 5.17 2.03
N GLY A 40 -7.56 6.07 2.97
CA GLY A 40 -7.81 5.86 4.39
C GLY A 40 -6.91 4.81 5.03
N ILE A 41 -5.69 4.62 4.50
CA ILE A 41 -4.70 3.67 5.03
C ILE A 41 -4.02 4.31 6.26
N PRO A 42 -4.01 3.67 7.43
CA PRO A 42 -3.59 4.32 8.67
C PRO A 42 -2.07 4.53 8.77
N HIS A 43 -1.26 3.70 8.09
CA HIS A 43 0.19 3.73 8.23
C HIS A 43 0.91 3.86 6.87
N ALA A 44 1.88 4.78 6.81
CA ALA A 44 2.70 5.05 5.63
C ALA A 44 4.18 4.82 5.95
N TYR A 45 4.87 4.07 5.08
CA TYR A 45 6.27 3.70 5.26
C TYR A 45 7.11 4.03 4.03
N THR A 46 8.41 4.23 4.25
CA THR A 46 9.41 4.37 3.18
C THR A 46 10.39 3.21 3.09
N ASP A 47 10.25 2.24 4.00
CA ASP A 47 11.04 1.02 4.06
C ASP A 47 10.11 -0.19 4.23
N ALA A 48 10.24 -1.17 3.33
CA ALA A 48 9.35 -2.32 3.30
C ALA A 48 9.65 -3.30 4.44
N ALA A 49 10.91 -3.46 4.86
CA ALA A 49 11.26 -4.35 5.94
C ALA A 49 10.71 -3.83 7.27
N ALA A 50 10.81 -2.51 7.51
CA ALA A 50 10.22 -1.87 8.68
C ALA A 50 8.69 -1.99 8.72
N MET A 51 8.01 -1.82 7.57
CA MET A 51 6.56 -2.03 7.49
C MET A 51 6.18 -3.48 7.81
N LEU A 52 6.87 -4.46 7.23
CA LEU A 52 6.54 -5.87 7.43
C LEU A 52 6.78 -6.33 8.87
N ASP A 53 7.85 -5.85 9.50
CA ASP A 53 8.17 -6.15 10.91
C ASP A 53 7.15 -5.52 11.88
N ALA A 54 6.72 -4.29 11.61
CA ALA A 54 5.76 -3.57 12.45
C ALA A 54 4.33 -4.09 12.29
N GLU A 55 3.86 -4.26 11.06
CA GLU A 55 2.45 -4.52 10.74
C GLU A 55 2.13 -6.01 10.67
N GLN A 56 3.12 -6.86 10.38
CA GLN A 56 2.96 -8.32 10.20
C GLN A 56 1.69 -8.71 9.41
N PRO A 57 1.50 -8.18 8.18
CA PRO A 57 0.26 -8.39 7.43
C PRO A 57 0.11 -9.82 6.94
N ASP A 58 -1.13 -10.31 6.85
CA ASP A 58 -1.45 -11.64 6.31
C ASP A 58 -1.19 -11.75 4.79
N LEU A 59 -1.22 -10.61 4.08
CA LEU A 59 -1.10 -10.52 2.63
C LEU A 59 -0.37 -9.23 2.22
N VAL A 60 0.48 -9.34 1.20
CA VAL A 60 1.14 -8.19 0.56
C VAL A 60 0.72 -8.11 -0.91
N HIS A 61 0.32 -6.92 -1.35
CA HIS A 61 -0.01 -6.65 -2.76
C HIS A 61 1.06 -5.77 -3.40
N ILE A 62 1.90 -6.36 -4.26
CA ILE A 62 3.08 -5.70 -4.84
C ILE A 62 2.70 -4.97 -6.14
N LEU A 63 2.91 -3.66 -6.15
CA LEU A 63 2.60 -2.75 -7.28
C LEU A 63 3.84 -2.03 -7.82
N THR A 64 5.04 -2.55 -7.53
CA THR A 64 6.30 -1.99 -8.02
C THR A 64 6.51 -2.37 -9.49
N PRO A 65 7.44 -1.73 -10.23
CA PRO A 65 7.82 -2.21 -11.56
C PRO A 65 8.39 -3.63 -11.51
N PRO A 66 8.33 -4.41 -12.62
CA PRO A 66 8.79 -5.81 -12.64
C PRO A 66 10.24 -6.03 -12.17
N ALA A 67 11.11 -5.03 -12.34
CA ALA A 67 12.50 -5.10 -11.89
C ALA A 67 12.68 -5.14 -10.37
N THR A 68 11.62 -4.83 -9.61
CA THR A 68 11.63 -4.66 -8.16
C THR A 68 10.48 -5.42 -7.48
N HIS A 69 9.97 -6.46 -8.14
CA HIS A 69 9.09 -7.45 -7.52
C HIS A 69 9.87 -8.40 -6.62
#